data_AF-A0A2H5Z2R0-F1
#
_entry.id   AF-A0A2H5Z2R0-F1
#
_cell.length_a   1.000
_cell.length_b   1.000
_cell.length_c   1.000
_cell.angle_alpha   90.00
_cell.angle_beta   90.00
_cell.angle_gamma   90.00
#
_symmetry.space_group_name_H-M   'P 1'
#
loop_
_entity.id
_entity.type
_entity.pdbx_description
1 polymer ?
#
loop_
_entity_poly.entity_id
_entity_poly.type
_entity_poly.pdbx_seq_one_letter_code
_entity_poly.pdbx_strand_id
1 'polypeptide(L)'
;MSTQVWLGILFLALIVIWIVELYWVARMAEEWGRDALTLVSGAAIFFVFAAPLTMIAPGLVERVGDFWDALVRPLGTRARRRRQSTPRLVMPGRTVFLEQERIRIGRYPNNDIVIDHPTVSAYHAELVQRPDGRYELHDRESRNGTRINGTPVRQAILKDGDQITLGAITVHYLEGSKTLEALNRGGVPLKRR
;
A
#
# COMPACT_ATOMS: atom_id res chain seq x y z
N MET A 1 3.07 51.29 15.01
CA MET A 1 3.12 49.90 14.51
C MET A 1 1.71 49.49 14.10
N SER A 2 1.51 48.96 12.89
CA SER A 2 0.16 48.60 12.44
C SER A 2 -0.40 47.40 13.24
N THR A 3 -1.71 47.31 13.37
CA THR A 3 -2.41 46.17 13.98
C THR A 3 -1.97 44.83 13.37
N GLN A 4 -1.64 44.81 12.07
CA GLN A 4 -1.12 43.62 11.40
C GLN A 4 0.26 43.18 11.89
N VAL A 5 1.15 44.11 12.24
CA VAL A 5 2.47 43.76 12.79
C VAL A 5 2.34 43.15 14.18
N TRP A 6 1.45 43.69 15.02
CA TRP A 6 1.17 43.12 16.34
C TRP A 6 0.57 41.71 16.26
N LEU A 7 -0.35 41.49 15.33
CA LEU A 7 -0.91 40.16 15.06
C LEU A 7 0.16 39.17 14.59
N GLY A 8 1.09 39.60 13.73
CA GLY A 8 2.22 38.78 13.29
C GLY A 8 3.17 38.39 14.42
N ILE A 9 3.48 39.32 15.32
CA ILE A 9 4.32 39.06 16.50
C ILE A 9 3.63 38.08 17.46
N LEU A 10 2.33 38.28 17.71
CA LEU A 10 1.54 37.37 18.56
C LEU A 10 1.51 35.96 17.97
N PHE A 11 1.35 35.84 16.66
CA PHE A 11 1.36 34.55 15.96
C PHE A 11 2.71 33.82 16.09
N LEU A 12 3.82 34.53 15.90
CA LEU A 12 5.16 33.97 16.08
C LEU A 12 5.39 33.51 17.52
N ALA A 13 4.95 34.29 18.51
CA ALA A 13 5.03 33.90 19.91
C ALA A 13 4.23 32.61 20.20
N LEU A 14 3.03 32.47 19.62
CA LEU A 14 2.19 31.28 19.79
C LEU A 14 2.80 30.03 19.12
N ILE A 15 3.42 30.17 17.94
CA ILE A 15 4.14 29.06 17.30
C ILE A 15 5.30 28.60 18.20
N VAL A 16 6.07 29.53 18.75
CA VAL A 16 7.19 29.20 19.64
C VAL A 16 6.69 28.47 20.89
N ILE A 17 5.61 28.95 21.51
CA ILE A 17 4.99 28.29 22.66
C ILE A 17 4.54 26.86 22.30
N TRP A 18 3.91 26.68 21.14
CA TRP A 18 3.45 25.37 20.68
C TRP A 18 4.60 24.39 20.40
N ILE A 19 5.70 24.86 19.78
CA ILE A 19 6.90 24.04 19.55
C ILE A 19 7.51 23.59 20.88
N VAL A 20 7.56 24.49 21.87
CA VAL A 20 8.07 24.19 23.21
C VAL A 20 7.18 23.17 23.91
N GLU A 21 5.86 23.32 23.82
CA GLU A 21 4.89 22.36 24.36
C GLU A 21 5.04 20.98 23.71
N LEU A 22 5.13 20.91 22.38
CA LEU A 22 5.33 19.67 21.63
C LEU A 22 6.64 18.98 22.00
N TYR A 23 7.72 19.75 22.17
CA TYR A 23 9.02 19.23 22.63
C TYR A 23 8.93 18.65 24.04
N TRP A 24 8.28 19.36 24.97
CA TRP A 24 8.06 18.86 26.32
C TRP A 24 7.20 17.60 26.35
N VAL A 25 6.12 17.55 25.58
CA VAL A 25 5.26 16.37 25.46
C VAL A 25 6.03 15.18 24.88
N ALA A 26 6.82 15.40 23.82
CA ALA A 26 7.64 14.34 23.22
C ALA A 26 8.68 13.80 24.20
N ARG A 27 9.28 14.68 25.02
CA ARG A 27 10.22 14.29 26.07
C ARG A 27 9.55 13.53 27.21
N MET A 28 8.37 13.96 27.65
CA MET A 28 7.66 13.36 28.79
C MET A 28 6.90 12.07 28.42
N ALA A 29 6.65 11.84 27.13
CA ALA A 29 5.95 10.66 26.64
C ALA A 29 6.69 9.34 26.95
N GLU A 30 8.01 9.38 27.14
CA GLU A 30 8.79 8.22 27.57
C GLU A 30 8.56 7.87 29.05
N GLU A 31 8.21 8.85 29.88
CA GLU A 31 8.04 8.68 31.32
C GLU A 31 6.60 8.29 31.71
N TRP A 32 5.58 8.80 31.02
CA TRP A 32 4.18 8.76 31.49
C TRP A 32 3.30 7.72 30.81
N GLY A 33 3.83 6.94 29.88
CA GLY A 33 3.05 5.98 29.11
C GLY A 33 2.17 6.66 28.05
N ARG A 34 1.95 5.97 26.94
CA ARG A 34 1.32 6.51 25.71
C ARG A 34 -0.19 6.64 25.82
N ASP A 35 -0.69 7.34 26.83
CA ASP A 35 -2.13 7.57 26.97
C ASP A 35 -2.57 8.73 26.08
N ALA A 36 -3.59 8.47 25.26
CA ALA A 36 -4.07 9.32 24.18
C ALA A 36 -4.49 10.75 24.59
N LEU A 37 -4.56 11.07 25.89
CA LEU A 37 -4.92 12.40 26.40
C LEU A 37 -3.85 13.48 26.13
N THR A 38 -2.56 13.14 26.13
CA THR A 38 -1.46 14.07 25.77
C THR A 38 -1.36 14.35 24.27
N LEU A 39 -1.93 13.48 23.44
CA LEU A 39 -2.07 13.71 21.99
C LEU A 39 -3.22 14.66 21.64
N VAL A 40 -4.21 14.81 22.54
CA VAL A 40 -5.43 15.60 22.30
C VAL A 40 -5.28 17.08 22.69
N SER A 41 -4.35 17.43 23.57
CA SER A 41 -4.15 18.84 23.98
C SER A 41 -3.61 19.72 22.85
N GLY A 42 -2.69 19.22 22.02
CA GLY A 42 -2.09 19.98 20.93
C GLY A 42 -3.06 20.31 19.78
N ALA A 43 -4.07 19.47 19.54
CA ALA A 43 -5.07 19.69 18.49
C ALA A 43 -6.17 20.67 18.92
N ALA A 44 -6.53 20.70 20.20
CA ALA A 44 -7.57 21.59 20.72
C ALA A 44 -7.17 23.07 20.60
N ILE A 45 -5.89 23.40 20.84
CA ILE A 45 -5.37 24.77 20.70
C ILE A 45 -5.43 25.24 19.24
N PHE A 46 -5.17 24.33 18.29
CA PHE A 46 -5.25 24.64 16.86
C PHE A 46 -6.66 25.08 16.44
N PHE A 47 -7.70 24.42 16.97
CA PHE A 47 -9.10 24.77 16.66
C PHE A 47 -9.58 26.07 17.31
N VAL A 48 -9.05 26.43 18.49
CA VAL A 48 -9.41 27.69 19.18
C VAL A 48 -8.90 28.93 18.42
N PHE A 49 -7.82 28.80 17.65
CA PHE A 49 -7.20 29.93 16.93
C PHE A 49 -7.31 29.86 15.38
N ALA A 50 -7.74 28.74 14.80
CA ALA A 50 -7.97 28.63 13.35
C ALA A 50 -9.12 29.52 12.86
N ALA A 51 -10.14 29.77 13.69
CA ALA A 51 -11.31 30.56 13.32
C ALA A 51 -11.01 32.05 13.02
N PRO A 52 -10.23 32.79 13.83
CA PRO A 52 -9.80 34.14 13.45
C PRO A 52 -8.86 34.15 12.22
N LEU A 53 -8.12 33.06 11.98
CA LEU A 53 -7.17 32.96 10.86
C LEU A 53 -7.88 32.81 9.50
N THR A 54 -9.00 32.06 9.44
CA THR A 54 -9.81 31.93 8.22
C THR A 54 -10.46 33.24 7.80
N MET A 55 -10.76 34.15 8.74
CA MET A 55 -11.31 35.48 8.45
C MET A 55 -10.26 36.46 7.89
N ILE A 56 -8.99 36.31 8.26
CA ILE A 56 -7.90 37.22 7.84
C ILE A 56 -7.27 36.77 6.52
N ALA A 57 -7.22 35.46 6.24
CA ALA A 57 -6.63 34.88 5.03
C ALA A 57 -7.49 33.71 4.50
N PRO A 58 -8.56 33.98 3.74
CA PRO A 58 -9.34 32.93 3.08
C PRO A 58 -8.43 32.07 2.19
N GLY A 59 -8.49 30.75 2.39
CA GLY A 59 -7.66 29.77 1.69
C GLY A 59 -6.32 29.42 2.35
N LEU A 60 -5.95 30.05 3.48
CA LEU A 60 -4.76 29.64 4.23
C LEU A 60 -4.90 28.22 4.80
N VAL A 61 -6.11 27.85 5.25
CA VAL A 61 -6.40 26.49 5.73
C VAL A 61 -6.27 25.46 4.61
N GLU A 62 -6.73 25.77 3.39
CA GLU A 62 -6.56 24.91 2.22
C GLU A 62 -5.07 24.78 1.85
N ARG A 63 -4.33 25.90 1.79
CA ARG A 63 -2.89 25.88 1.49
C ARG A 63 -2.06 25.14 2.55
N VAL A 64 -2.42 25.27 3.82
CA VAL A 64 -1.79 24.54 4.92
C VAL A 64 -2.17 23.06 4.84
N GLY A 65 -3.42 22.74 4.47
CA GLY A 65 -3.86 21.37 4.18
C GLY A 65 -3.07 20.74 3.04
N ASP A 66 -2.96 21.42 1.90
CA ASP A 66 -2.19 20.98 0.72
C ASP A 66 -0.70 20.83 1.04
N PHE A 67 -0.15 21.74 1.85
CA PHE A 67 1.22 21.67 2.35
C PHE A 67 1.43 20.45 3.26
N TRP A 68 0.53 20.21 4.22
CA TRP A 68 0.58 19.02 5.09
C TRP A 68 0.43 17.72 4.29
N ASP A 69 -0.48 17.70 3.32
CA ASP A 69 -0.66 16.59 2.38
C ASP A 69 0.63 16.31 1.61
N ALA A 70 1.25 17.35 1.02
CA ALA A 70 2.51 17.24 0.30
C ALA A 70 3.68 16.79 1.20
N LEU A 71 3.71 17.23 2.46
CA LEU A 71 4.76 16.92 3.42
C LEU A 71 4.64 15.49 3.99
N VAL A 72 3.43 15.00 4.22
CA VAL A 72 3.17 13.70 4.86
C VAL A 72 3.05 12.55 3.85
N ARG A 73 2.62 12.80 2.60
CA ARG A 73 2.59 11.79 1.52
C ARG A 73 3.88 10.97 1.37
N PRO A 74 5.10 11.57 1.42
CA PRO A 74 6.34 10.80 1.37
C PRO A 74 6.68 10.02 2.65
N LEU A 75 6.06 10.37 3.79
CA LEU A 75 6.27 9.68 5.08
C LEU A 75 5.28 8.50 5.27
N GLY A 76 4.07 8.61 4.72
CA GLY A 76 3.01 7.59 4.85
C GLY A 76 3.21 6.31 4.01
N THR A 77 4.13 6.33 3.04
CA THR A 77 4.33 5.22 2.08
C THR A 77 5.38 4.19 2.51
N ARG A 78 6.23 4.48 3.50
CA ARG A 78 7.25 3.52 3.99
C ARG A 78 6.86 2.78 5.28
N ALA A 79 6.05 3.38 6.15
CA ALA A 79 5.80 2.83 7.49
C ALA A 79 4.70 1.74 7.54
N ARG A 80 3.84 1.60 6.52
CA ARG A 80 2.82 0.54 6.46
C ARG A 80 3.34 -0.79 5.88
N ARG A 81 4.61 -0.85 5.44
CA ARG A 81 5.22 -2.02 4.79
C ARG A 81 5.72 -3.11 5.77
N ARG A 82 5.47 -2.98 7.08
CA ARG A 82 6.09 -3.87 8.10
C ARG A 82 5.23 -5.07 8.56
N ARG A 83 4.06 -5.33 7.95
CA ARG A 83 3.27 -6.57 8.17
C ARG A 83 2.48 -7.08 6.97
N GLN A 84 2.65 -6.52 5.77
CA GLN A 84 2.08 -7.10 4.56
C GLN A 84 3.09 -8.07 3.98
N SER A 85 2.78 -9.36 4.03
CA SER A 85 3.51 -10.41 3.34
C SER A 85 3.64 -10.04 1.87
N THR A 86 4.84 -10.10 1.32
CA THR A 86 5.06 -9.89 -0.11
C THR A 86 4.21 -10.91 -0.89
N PRO A 87 3.32 -10.46 -1.80
CA PRO A 87 2.52 -11.36 -2.60
C PRO A 87 3.44 -12.26 -3.42
N ARG A 88 3.01 -13.48 -3.69
CA ARG A 88 3.84 -14.51 -4.33
C ARG A 88 3.02 -15.44 -5.21
N LEU A 89 3.68 -15.96 -6.24
CA LEU A 89 3.20 -17.08 -7.02
C LEU A 89 3.90 -18.36 -6.58
N VAL A 90 3.11 -19.36 -6.21
CA VAL A 90 3.59 -20.70 -5.88
C VAL A 90 3.34 -21.61 -7.07
N MET A 91 4.41 -22.19 -7.59
CA MET A 91 4.44 -23.08 -8.75
C MET A 91 5.01 -24.43 -8.33
N PRO A 92 4.83 -25.49 -9.13
CA PRO A 92 5.49 -26.77 -8.87
C PRO A 92 7.01 -26.58 -8.72
N GLY A 93 7.55 -26.86 -7.54
CA GLY A 93 8.99 -26.79 -7.25
C GLY A 93 9.57 -25.38 -7.06
N ARG A 94 8.80 -24.29 -7.19
CA ARG A 94 9.33 -22.92 -7.05
C ARG A 94 8.28 -21.93 -6.53
N THR A 95 8.71 -21.01 -5.67
CA THR A 95 7.92 -19.83 -5.27
C THR A 95 8.62 -18.56 -5.77
N VAL A 96 7.85 -17.61 -6.30
CA VAL A 96 8.35 -16.32 -6.79
C VAL A 96 7.62 -15.19 -6.07
N PHE A 97 8.37 -14.26 -5.49
CA PHE A 97 7.81 -13.07 -4.86
C PHE A 97 7.55 -11.98 -5.91
N LEU A 98 6.42 -11.29 -5.76
CA LEU A 98 5.96 -10.24 -6.66
C LEU A 98 6.33 -8.88 -6.06
N GLU A 99 7.47 -8.34 -6.50
CA GLU A 99 8.04 -7.09 -5.98
C GLU A 99 7.95 -5.92 -6.97
N GLN A 100 7.56 -6.21 -8.21
CA GLN A 100 7.57 -5.28 -9.33
C GLN A 100 6.14 -4.87 -9.70
N GLU A 101 5.95 -3.62 -10.12
CA GLU A 101 4.64 -3.12 -10.58
C GLU A 101 4.13 -3.85 -11.81
N ARG A 102 5.02 -4.38 -12.65
CA ARG A 102 4.66 -5.15 -13.83
C ARG A 102 5.57 -6.37 -13.96
N ILE A 103 4.96 -7.54 -14.14
CA ILE A 103 5.65 -8.83 -14.18
C ILE A 103 5.13 -9.61 -15.38
N ARG A 104 6.01 -9.93 -16.32
CA ARG A 104 5.68 -10.73 -17.51
C ARG A 104 5.89 -12.21 -17.21
N ILE A 105 4.96 -13.03 -17.67
CA ILE A 105 4.95 -14.47 -17.49
C ILE A 105 4.90 -15.14 -18.86
N GLY A 106 5.82 -16.07 -19.11
CA GLY A 106 5.84 -16.80 -20.37
C GLY A 106 6.95 -17.83 -20.45
N ARG A 107 7.04 -18.52 -21.58
CA ARG A 107 8.03 -19.57 -21.84
C ARG A 107 9.41 -19.03 -22.19
N TYR A 108 9.48 -17.83 -22.78
CA TYR A 108 10.75 -17.29 -23.26
C TYR A 108 11.56 -16.66 -22.11
N PRO A 109 12.90 -16.68 -22.19
CA PRO A 109 13.78 -16.23 -21.13
C PRO A 109 13.75 -14.71 -20.85
N ASN A 110 13.08 -13.94 -21.71
CA ASN A 110 12.92 -12.50 -21.55
C ASN A 110 11.69 -12.09 -20.72
N ASN A 111 10.95 -13.06 -20.18
CA ASN A 111 9.91 -12.82 -19.18
C ASN A 111 10.52 -12.76 -17.79
N ASP A 112 9.87 -12.02 -16.90
CA ASP A 112 10.29 -11.89 -15.50
C ASP A 112 10.05 -13.20 -14.74
N ILE A 113 8.99 -13.93 -15.11
CA ILE A 113 8.72 -15.30 -14.68
C ILE A 113 8.72 -16.23 -15.90
N VAL A 114 9.73 -17.09 -15.95
CA VAL A 114 9.90 -18.09 -17.01
C VAL A 114 9.27 -19.41 -16.57
N ILE A 115 8.29 -19.89 -17.35
CA ILE A 115 7.68 -21.21 -17.20
C ILE A 115 8.00 -22.03 -18.45
N ASP A 116 9.01 -22.89 -18.35
CA ASP A 116 9.45 -23.73 -19.46
C ASP A 116 8.51 -24.91 -19.65
N HIS A 117 7.40 -24.66 -20.36
CA HIS A 117 6.44 -25.70 -20.71
C HIS A 117 5.82 -25.44 -22.09
N PRO A 118 5.69 -26.45 -22.98
CA PRO A 118 5.25 -26.26 -24.36
C PRO A 118 3.84 -25.68 -24.52
N THR A 119 2.98 -25.85 -23.51
CA THR A 119 1.63 -25.27 -23.49
C THR A 119 1.59 -23.80 -23.08
N VAL A 120 2.71 -23.25 -22.59
CA VAL A 120 2.82 -21.85 -22.19
C VAL A 120 3.33 -21.04 -23.39
N SER A 121 2.68 -19.92 -23.67
CA SER A 121 3.05 -19.03 -24.78
C SER A 121 4.39 -18.36 -24.48
N ALA A 122 5.09 -17.91 -25.52
CA ALA A 122 6.34 -17.14 -25.37
C ALA A 122 6.14 -15.95 -24.43
N TYR A 123 5.05 -15.20 -24.59
CA TYR A 123 4.54 -14.19 -23.68
C TYR A 123 3.08 -14.55 -23.39
N HIS A 124 2.79 -15.14 -22.24
CA HIS A 124 1.48 -15.74 -21.98
C HIS A 124 0.58 -14.78 -21.22
N ALA A 125 1.07 -14.18 -20.16
CA ALA A 125 0.31 -13.25 -19.34
C ALA A 125 1.24 -12.18 -18.75
N GLU A 126 0.64 -11.10 -18.26
CA GLU A 126 1.31 -10.10 -17.44
C GLU A 126 0.50 -9.84 -16.17
N LEU A 127 1.20 -9.60 -15.08
CA LEU A 127 0.62 -9.08 -13.85
C LEU A 127 0.94 -7.59 -13.76
N VAL A 128 -0.08 -6.78 -13.48
CA VAL A 128 0.04 -5.34 -13.29
C VAL A 128 -0.47 -4.99 -11.91
N GLN A 129 0.36 -4.33 -11.10
CA GLN A 129 -0.03 -3.83 -9.80
C GLN A 129 -0.90 -2.59 -9.98
N ARG A 130 -2.08 -2.61 -9.36
CA ARG A 130 -3.02 -1.49 -9.34
C ARG A 130 -2.65 -0.50 -8.23
N PRO A 131 -3.15 0.76 -8.28
CA PRO A 131 -2.90 1.75 -7.24
C PRO A 131 -3.36 1.33 -5.83
N ASP A 132 -4.30 0.39 -5.73
CA ASP A 132 -4.79 -0.18 -4.47
C ASP A 132 -3.87 -1.29 -3.91
N GLY A 133 -2.76 -1.59 -4.59
CA GLY A 133 -1.75 -2.59 -4.22
C GLY A 133 -2.03 -4.00 -4.72
N ARG A 134 -3.21 -4.28 -5.28
CA ARG A 134 -3.59 -5.61 -5.80
C ARG A 134 -3.00 -5.85 -7.18
N TYR A 135 -2.73 -7.10 -7.51
CA TYR A 135 -2.32 -7.48 -8.85
C TYR A 135 -3.53 -7.82 -9.73
N GLU A 136 -3.49 -7.35 -10.96
CA GLU A 136 -4.41 -7.73 -12.03
C GLU A 136 -3.66 -8.58 -13.05
N LEU A 137 -4.21 -9.73 -13.39
CA LEU A 137 -3.70 -10.59 -14.46
C LEU A 137 -4.29 -10.18 -15.79
N HIS A 138 -3.45 -10.06 -16.81
CA HIS A 138 -3.81 -9.77 -18.19
C HIS A 138 -3.23 -10.88 -19.09
N ASP A 139 -4.09 -11.62 -19.79
CA ASP A 139 -3.69 -12.60 -20.80
C ASP A 139 -3.20 -11.89 -22.07
N ARG A 140 -2.05 -12.30 -22.59
CA ARG A 140 -1.38 -11.69 -23.76
C ARG A 140 -1.71 -12.45 -25.04
N GLU A 141 -2.99 -12.73 -25.26
CA GLU A 141 -3.48 -13.54 -26.39
C GLU A 141 -2.81 -14.91 -26.44
N SER A 142 -2.77 -15.58 -25.29
CA SER A 142 -2.09 -16.85 -25.17
C SER A 142 -2.80 -17.94 -25.97
N ARG A 143 -2.04 -18.91 -26.51
CA ARG A 143 -2.59 -19.95 -27.40
C ARG A 143 -3.61 -20.85 -26.69
N ASN A 144 -3.34 -21.18 -25.43
CA ASN A 144 -4.17 -22.09 -24.64
C ASN A 144 -5.09 -21.34 -23.65
N GLY A 145 -4.99 -20.00 -23.61
CA GLY A 145 -5.71 -19.14 -22.68
C GLY A 145 -5.18 -19.21 -21.24
N THR A 146 -5.60 -18.21 -20.46
CA THR A 146 -5.45 -18.18 -19.01
C THR A 146 -6.79 -18.48 -18.32
N ARG A 147 -6.76 -19.24 -17.23
CA ARG A 147 -7.93 -19.51 -16.39
C ARG A 147 -7.65 -19.17 -14.94
N ILE A 148 -8.65 -18.64 -14.24
CA ILE A 148 -8.61 -18.46 -12.78
C ILE A 148 -9.72 -19.29 -12.16
N ASN A 149 -9.37 -20.18 -11.23
CA ASN A 149 -10.28 -21.11 -10.57
C ASN A 149 -11.15 -21.90 -11.57
N GLY A 150 -10.57 -22.28 -12.72
CA GLY A 150 -11.23 -23.03 -13.81
C GLY A 150 -11.93 -22.16 -14.87
N THR A 151 -12.19 -20.89 -14.57
CA THR A 151 -12.90 -19.96 -15.48
C THR A 151 -11.91 -19.25 -16.41
N PRO A 152 -12.11 -19.27 -17.74
CA PRO A 152 -11.26 -18.54 -18.67
C PRO A 152 -11.40 -17.03 -18.49
N VAL A 153 -10.27 -16.33 -18.45
CA VAL A 153 -10.23 -14.87 -18.26
C VAL A 153 -9.24 -14.24 -19.23
N ARG A 154 -9.56 -13.02 -19.70
CA ARG A 154 -8.60 -12.15 -20.37
C ARG A 154 -7.97 -11.16 -19.41
N GLN A 155 -8.76 -10.63 -18.49
CA GLN A 155 -8.32 -9.74 -17.42
C GLN A 155 -9.06 -10.07 -16.13
N ALA A 156 -8.35 -10.08 -15.00
CA ALA A 156 -8.96 -10.34 -13.70
C ALA A 156 -8.08 -9.85 -12.54
N ILE A 157 -8.70 -9.24 -11.54
CA ILE A 157 -8.04 -8.89 -10.28
C ILE A 157 -7.82 -10.17 -9.48
N LEU A 158 -6.56 -10.43 -9.10
CA LEU A 158 -6.17 -11.58 -8.30
C LEU A 158 -6.58 -11.41 -6.84
N LYS A 159 -6.99 -12.52 -6.23
CA LYS A 159 -7.35 -12.65 -4.82
C LYS A 159 -6.48 -13.72 -4.16
N ASP A 160 -6.19 -13.53 -2.87
CA ASP A 160 -5.46 -14.52 -2.08
C ASP A 160 -6.06 -15.93 -2.21
N GLY A 161 -5.23 -16.90 -2.58
CA GLY A 161 -5.61 -18.29 -2.78
C GLY A 161 -6.04 -18.65 -4.21
N ASP A 162 -6.09 -17.69 -5.14
CA ASP A 162 -6.50 -17.97 -6.52
C ASP A 162 -5.58 -19.00 -7.20
N GLN A 163 -6.21 -19.96 -7.87
CA GLN A 163 -5.56 -20.94 -8.73
C GLN A 163 -5.56 -20.43 -10.17
N ILE A 164 -4.38 -20.05 -10.67
CA ILE A 164 -4.18 -19.55 -12.02
C ILE A 164 -3.66 -20.71 -12.87
N THR A 165 -4.29 -20.98 -14.01
CA THR A 165 -3.86 -22.00 -14.96
C THR A 165 -3.42 -21.35 -16.25
N LEU A 166 -2.17 -21.59 -16.63
CA LEU A 166 -1.49 -21.06 -17.82
C LEU A 166 -1.18 -22.25 -18.74
N GLY A 167 -2.03 -22.50 -19.73
CA GLY A 167 -1.98 -23.75 -20.49
C GLY A 167 -2.22 -24.98 -19.59
N ALA A 168 -1.24 -25.88 -19.47
CA ALA A 168 -1.30 -27.05 -18.60
C ALA A 168 -0.65 -26.85 -17.22
N ILE A 169 -0.10 -25.65 -16.94
CA ILE A 169 0.60 -25.37 -15.68
C ILE A 169 -0.33 -24.61 -14.75
N THR A 170 -0.47 -25.12 -13.52
CA THR A 170 -1.20 -24.45 -12.44
C THR A 170 -0.23 -23.76 -11.50
N VAL A 171 -0.53 -22.52 -11.17
CA VAL A 171 0.18 -21.69 -10.20
C VAL A 171 -0.83 -21.09 -9.22
N HIS A 172 -0.42 -20.84 -7.98
CA HIS A 172 -1.28 -20.28 -6.93
C HIS A 172 -0.82 -18.88 -6.54
N TYR A 173 -1.73 -17.92 -6.51
CA TYR A 173 -1.45 -16.58 -6.05
C TYR A 173 -1.77 -16.44 -4.56
N LEU A 174 -0.80 -15.95 -3.79
CA LEU A 174 -0.92 -15.73 -2.35
C LEU A 174 -0.51 -14.31 -1.99
N GLU A 175 -1.38 -13.59 -1.29
CA GLU A 175 -1.15 -12.23 -0.76
C GLU A 175 -0.76 -12.28 0.74
N GLY A 176 -1.17 -13.35 1.44
CA GLY A 176 -1.02 -13.56 2.88
C GLY A 176 0.00 -14.61 3.31
N SER A 177 0.49 -14.54 4.55
CA SER A 177 1.31 -15.58 5.21
C SER A 177 0.55 -16.88 5.52
N LYS A 178 -0.76 -16.97 5.25
CA LYS A 178 -1.61 -18.07 5.71
C LYS A 178 -1.45 -19.39 4.93
N THR A 179 -0.81 -19.39 3.77
CA THR A 179 -0.92 -20.53 2.85
C THR A 179 0.40 -21.22 2.53
N LEU A 180 1.55 -20.68 2.97
CA LEU A 180 2.83 -21.40 2.85
C LEU A 180 2.78 -22.76 3.58
N GLU A 181 2.15 -22.79 4.78
CA GLU A 181 1.97 -24.04 5.53
C GLU A 181 0.93 -24.98 4.88
N ALA A 182 -0.04 -24.45 4.15
CA ALA A 182 -1.09 -25.25 3.52
C ALA A 182 -0.65 -25.84 2.16
N LEU A 183 0.14 -25.12 1.36
CA LEU A 183 0.63 -25.60 0.06
C LEU A 183 1.89 -26.49 0.18
N ASN A 184 2.77 -26.24 1.15
CA ASN A 184 3.96 -27.08 1.36
C ASN A 184 3.63 -28.49 1.87
N ARG A 185 2.39 -28.73 2.36
CA ARG A 185 1.93 -30.06 2.80
C ARG A 185 1.29 -30.90 1.68
N GLY A 186 1.54 -30.60 0.41
CA GLY A 186 1.11 -31.45 -0.71
C GLY A 186 -0.41 -31.68 -0.79
N GLY A 187 -1.22 -30.76 -0.27
CA GLY A 187 -2.65 -30.96 -0.07
C GLY A 187 -3.50 -30.19 -1.08
N VAL A 188 -4.34 -30.94 -1.80
CA VAL A 188 -5.47 -30.48 -2.62
C VAL A 188 -6.26 -29.34 -1.92
N PRO A 189 -6.74 -28.31 -2.64
CA PRO A 189 -7.44 -27.19 -2.03
C PRO A 189 -8.69 -27.63 -1.26
N LEU A 190 -8.89 -27.07 -0.06
CA LEU A 190 -10.14 -27.22 0.68
C LEU A 190 -11.29 -26.59 -0.12
N LYS A 191 -12.12 -27.44 -0.70
CA LYS A 191 -13.43 -27.09 -1.25
C LYS A 191 -14.28 -26.53 -0.10
N ARG A 192 -14.56 -25.23 -0.08
CA ARG A 192 -15.60 -24.68 0.81
C ARG A 192 -16.98 -25.01 0.21
N ARG A 193 -17.85 -25.47 1.12
CA ARG A 193 -19.22 -25.99 0.90
C ARG A 193 -20.05 -25.18 -0.08
#